data_AF-A0A5B8TDV6-F1
#
_entry.id   AF-A0A5B8TDV6-F1
#
_cell.length_a   1.000
_cell.length_b   1.000
_cell.length_c   1.000
_cell.angle_alpha   90.00
_cell.angle_beta   90.00
_cell.angle_gamma   90.00
#
_symmetry.space_group_name_H-M   'P 1'
#
loop_
_entity.id
_entity.type
_entity.pdbx_description
1 polymer ?
#
loop_
_entity_poly.entity_id
_entity_poly.type
_entity_poly.pdbx_seq_one_letter_code
_entity_poly.pdbx_strand_id
1 'polypeptide(L)'
;MPALTFHLIIYRRLLADLADKEVYVDVIAKNFTTLEPGIGYRIFKPFLQQKYGAAYAKHLIVTGTHGSNLEKLAQAEGYAFLTFPTDTGSRFSAFSNVGLFPMAVAGIDITALVHGAMQMRTALQTDITINNPAFQYATLRNFLLHHGKNIEVLAHFEPQLDYFGRWWTQLFAESEGKQCSGLFPVALTYSEDLHSVGQYIQQGQRQLLETMVIIDQPQTDLTIQLSGVNDDLDFLNGLGLWQINKIAEDATITAHQESGVPIIELHLAELDVTSIGSLFYFFEYAVFISATLAQINPFDQPGVEAYKQLMFAGLGK
;
A
#
# COMPACT_ATOMS: atom_id res chain seq x y z
N MET A 1 10.87 1.53 -1.30
CA MET A 1 11.54 2.79 -0.87
C MET A 1 10.46 3.80 -0.48
N PRO A 2 10.62 4.57 0.61
CA PRO A 2 9.72 5.69 0.89
C PRO A 2 9.93 6.77 -0.16
N ALA A 3 9.03 6.84 -1.14
CA ALA A 3 9.20 7.51 -2.43
C ALA A 3 9.22 9.05 -2.41
N LEU A 4 9.32 9.72 -1.26
CA LEU A 4 9.07 11.16 -1.15
C LEU A 4 9.97 11.90 -0.15
N THR A 5 11.14 11.34 0.22
CA THR A 5 12.03 12.04 1.15
C THR A 5 13.22 12.67 0.42
N PHE A 6 13.37 14.00 0.51
CA PHE A 6 14.57 14.74 0.09
C PHE A 6 15.77 14.50 1.04
N HIS A 7 15.88 13.30 1.59
CA HIS A 7 16.81 13.02 2.66
C HIS A 7 18.19 12.68 2.07
N LEU A 8 19.09 13.65 2.09
CA LEU A 8 20.44 13.55 1.52
C LEU A 8 21.20 12.27 1.94
N ILE A 9 21.08 11.89 3.22
CA ILE A 9 21.77 10.71 3.77
C ILE A 9 21.27 9.43 3.08
N ILE A 10 19.98 9.33 2.76
CA ILE A 10 19.41 8.15 2.11
C ILE A 10 19.99 8.02 0.70
N TYR A 11 20.01 9.10 -0.08
CA TYR A 11 20.59 9.08 -1.43
C TYR A 11 22.09 8.77 -1.41
N ARG A 12 22.86 9.38 -0.49
CA ARG A 12 24.31 9.09 -0.39
C ARG A 12 24.58 7.63 -0.04
N ARG A 13 23.87 7.09 0.95
CA ARG A 13 24.02 5.69 1.35
C ARG A 13 23.61 4.75 0.22
N LEU A 14 22.48 5.02 -0.42
CA LEU A 14 21.99 4.23 -1.55
C LEU A 14 22.98 4.21 -2.72
N LEU A 15 23.54 5.35 -3.11
CA LEU A 15 24.55 5.40 -4.17
C LEU A 15 25.82 4.62 -3.81
N ALA A 16 26.24 4.67 -2.53
CA ALA A 16 27.36 3.87 -2.05
C ALA A 16 27.04 2.37 -2.09
N ASP A 17 25.87 1.96 -1.61
CA ASP A 17 25.42 0.56 -1.59
C ASP A 17 25.23 -0.04 -3.00
N LEU A 18 25.03 0.81 -4.01
CA LEU A 18 24.86 0.45 -5.42
C LEU A 18 26.17 0.51 -6.23
N ALA A 19 27.25 1.07 -5.67
CA ALA A 19 28.47 1.38 -6.42
C ALA A 19 29.08 0.13 -7.07
N ASP A 20 29.09 -1.00 -6.37
CA ASP A 20 29.70 -2.25 -6.84
C ASP A 20 28.70 -3.25 -7.46
N LYS A 21 27.44 -2.85 -7.64
CA LYS A 21 26.36 -3.71 -8.17
C LYS A 21 26.11 -3.42 -9.65
N GLU A 22 25.43 -4.34 -10.34
CA GLU A 22 24.75 -3.99 -11.58
C GLU A 22 23.41 -3.33 -11.26
N VAL A 23 23.08 -2.21 -11.92
CA VAL A 23 22.00 -1.34 -11.54
C VAL A 23 21.18 -0.96 -12.76
N TYR A 24 19.86 -1.05 -12.62
CA TYR A 24 18.88 -0.46 -13.51
C TYR A 24 18.02 0.52 -12.71
N VAL A 25 17.56 1.60 -13.34
CA VAL A 25 16.72 2.61 -12.72
C VAL A 25 15.46 2.79 -13.55
N ASP A 26 14.30 2.58 -12.93
CA ASP A 26 13.00 2.94 -13.50
C ASP A 26 12.50 4.25 -12.89
N VAL A 27 12.40 5.29 -13.73
CA VAL A 27 11.87 6.59 -13.34
C VAL A 27 10.39 6.64 -13.70
N ILE A 28 9.53 6.54 -12.68
CA ILE A 28 8.09 6.53 -12.84
C ILE A 28 7.49 7.90 -12.52
N ALA A 29 6.86 8.55 -13.51
CA ALA A 29 6.11 9.78 -13.29
C ALA A 29 5.07 10.00 -14.39
N LYS A 30 3.81 10.25 -14.01
CA LYS A 30 2.70 10.44 -14.96
C LYS A 30 2.98 11.54 -15.98
N ASN A 31 3.25 12.77 -15.51
CA ASN A 31 3.50 13.95 -16.36
C ASN A 31 4.93 14.50 -16.24
N PHE A 32 5.74 13.90 -15.35
CA PHE A 32 7.11 14.34 -15.02
C PHE A 32 7.22 15.82 -14.63
N THR A 33 6.20 16.29 -13.90
CA THR A 33 6.16 17.60 -13.25
C THR A 33 6.32 17.48 -11.73
N THR A 34 6.23 16.27 -11.19
CA THR A 34 6.48 15.96 -9.78
C THR A 34 7.97 16.09 -9.47
N LEU A 35 8.29 16.80 -8.39
CA LEU A 35 9.65 17.22 -8.08
C LEU A 35 10.54 16.02 -7.71
N GLU A 36 9.98 15.08 -6.95
CA GLU A 36 10.69 13.97 -6.33
C GLU A 36 11.23 12.97 -7.37
N PRO A 37 10.43 12.46 -8.34
CA PRO A 37 10.96 11.68 -9.45
C PRO A 37 11.97 12.45 -10.31
N GLY A 38 11.75 13.77 -10.48
CA GLY A 38 12.68 14.63 -11.22
C GLY A 38 14.05 14.75 -10.55
N ILE A 39 14.09 14.83 -9.22
CA ILE A 39 15.33 14.81 -8.43
C ILE A 39 15.98 13.44 -8.50
N GLY A 40 15.20 12.36 -8.35
CA GLY A 40 15.69 10.99 -8.53
C GLY A 40 16.42 10.81 -9.86
N TYR A 41 15.78 11.22 -10.96
CA TYR A 41 16.41 11.23 -12.29
C TYR A 41 17.71 12.04 -12.33
N ARG A 42 17.73 13.25 -11.77
CA ARG A 42 18.92 14.12 -11.75
C ARG A 42 20.08 13.59 -10.90
N ILE A 43 19.79 12.76 -9.90
CA ILE A 43 20.81 12.10 -9.07
C ILE A 43 21.33 10.84 -9.77
N PHE A 44 20.43 10.00 -10.29
CA PHE A 44 20.79 8.70 -10.84
C PHE A 44 21.36 8.77 -12.25
N LYS A 45 20.97 9.74 -13.09
CA LYS A 45 21.55 9.87 -14.44
C LYS A 45 23.08 10.05 -14.38
N PRO A 46 23.65 11.03 -13.63
CA PRO A 46 25.11 11.17 -13.52
C PRO A 46 25.80 9.92 -12.94
N PHE A 47 25.18 9.27 -11.95
CA PHE A 47 25.71 8.02 -11.39
C PHE A 47 25.81 6.91 -12.44
N LEU A 48 24.75 6.70 -13.24
CA LEU A 48 24.76 5.71 -14.31
C LEU A 48 25.74 6.09 -15.42
N GLN A 49 25.87 7.38 -15.77
CA GLN A 49 26.85 7.86 -16.75
C GLN A 49 28.28 7.60 -16.29
N GLN A 50 28.60 7.87 -15.02
CA GLN A 50 29.92 7.58 -14.46
C GLN A 50 30.22 6.08 -14.46
N LYS A 51 29.22 5.24 -14.18
CA LYS A 51 29.39 3.79 -14.04
C LYS A 51 29.44 3.04 -15.38
N TYR A 52 28.60 3.43 -16.33
CA TYR A 52 28.38 2.69 -17.58
C TYR A 52 28.85 3.44 -18.84
N GLY A 53 29.34 4.68 -18.70
CA GLY A 53 29.80 5.50 -19.82
C GLY A 53 28.71 5.65 -20.89
N ALA A 54 29.06 5.42 -22.15
CA ALA A 54 28.12 5.54 -23.28
C ALA A 54 26.94 4.55 -23.23
N ALA A 55 27.03 3.47 -22.43
CA ALA A 55 25.97 2.47 -22.34
C ALA A 55 24.88 2.80 -21.29
N TYR A 56 25.01 3.91 -20.53
CA TYR A 56 24.11 4.23 -19.41
C TYR A 56 22.62 4.23 -19.77
N ALA A 57 22.27 4.63 -21.00
CA ALA A 57 20.88 4.70 -21.45
C ALA A 57 20.17 3.34 -21.41
N LYS A 58 20.90 2.23 -21.55
CA LYS A 58 20.35 0.86 -21.42
C LYS A 58 19.99 0.49 -19.98
N HIS A 59 20.52 1.21 -19.01
CA HIS A 59 20.29 1.02 -17.58
C HIS A 59 19.20 1.95 -17.03
N LEU A 60 18.55 2.73 -17.90
CA LEU A 60 17.52 3.68 -17.52
C LEU A 60 16.23 3.39 -18.29
N ILE A 61 15.18 3.09 -17.53
CA ILE A 61 13.81 2.91 -17.98
C ILE A 61 13.01 4.11 -17.48
N VAL A 62 12.04 4.57 -18.26
CA VAL A 62 11.09 5.57 -17.79
C VAL A 62 9.66 5.12 -18.03
N THR A 63 8.80 5.40 -17.06
CA THR A 63 7.38 5.06 -17.10
C THR A 63 6.54 6.33 -17.00
N GLY A 64 5.90 6.72 -18.10
CA GLY A 64 5.17 8.00 -18.20
C GLY A 64 4.01 7.97 -19.19
N THR A 65 3.24 9.06 -19.26
CA THR A 65 2.14 9.18 -20.23
C THR A 65 2.65 9.55 -21.63
N HIS A 66 1.94 9.13 -22.68
CA HIS A 66 2.20 9.58 -24.04
C HIS A 66 2.04 11.10 -24.16
N GLY A 67 2.96 11.74 -24.90
CA GLY A 67 3.08 13.18 -25.06
C GLY A 67 3.79 13.90 -23.90
N SER A 68 4.10 13.20 -22.81
CA SER A 68 4.75 13.81 -21.63
C SER A 68 6.21 14.22 -21.90
N ASN A 69 6.74 15.08 -21.03
CA ASN A 69 8.17 15.44 -21.08
C ASN A 69 9.08 14.21 -20.87
N LEU A 70 8.60 13.19 -20.17
CA LEU A 70 9.36 11.97 -19.91
C LEU A 70 9.47 11.09 -21.17
N GLU A 71 8.41 11.00 -21.97
CA GLU A 71 8.46 10.31 -23.26
C GLU A 71 9.40 11.02 -24.24
N LYS A 72 9.30 12.35 -24.36
CA LYS A 72 10.21 13.15 -25.19
C LYS A 72 11.67 12.95 -24.77
N LEU A 73 11.91 12.90 -23.46
CA LEU A 73 13.23 12.64 -22.90
C LEU A 73 13.73 11.23 -23.23
N ALA A 74 12.88 10.21 -23.13
CA ALA A 74 13.22 8.85 -23.53
C ALA A 74 13.58 8.75 -25.01
N GLN A 75 12.83 9.41 -25.89
CA GLN A 75 13.11 9.45 -27.32
C GLN A 75 14.44 10.14 -27.62
N ALA A 76 14.72 11.27 -26.97
CA ALA A 76 15.95 12.03 -27.19
C ALA A 76 17.21 11.30 -26.70
N GLU A 77 17.10 10.53 -25.61
CA GLU A 77 18.25 9.90 -24.94
C GLU A 77 18.34 8.39 -25.21
N GLY A 78 17.35 7.79 -25.87
CA GLY A 78 17.30 6.37 -26.21
C GLY A 78 16.96 5.45 -25.03
N TYR A 79 16.13 5.91 -24.09
CA TYR A 79 15.69 5.10 -22.94
C TYR A 79 14.55 4.15 -23.31
N ALA A 80 14.43 3.03 -22.59
CA ALA A 80 13.23 2.21 -22.66
C ALA A 80 12.05 2.99 -22.06
N PHE A 81 10.89 2.94 -22.73
CA PHE A 81 9.69 3.66 -22.33
C PHE A 81 8.54 2.70 -22.04
N LEU A 82 7.94 2.83 -20.86
CA LEU A 82 6.72 2.13 -20.47
C LEU A 82 5.58 3.13 -20.30
N THR A 83 4.36 2.67 -20.56
CA THR A 83 3.19 3.54 -20.54
C THR A 83 2.57 3.64 -19.15
N PHE A 84 2.33 4.86 -18.72
CA PHE A 84 1.45 5.20 -17.60
C PHE A 84 0.05 5.51 -18.17
N PRO A 85 -1.03 4.86 -17.71
CA PRO A 85 -2.40 5.12 -18.17
C PRO A 85 -2.88 6.57 -17.89
N THR A 86 -3.47 7.22 -18.90
CA THR A 86 -3.91 8.62 -18.78
C THR A 86 -5.19 8.77 -17.96
N ASP A 87 -6.11 7.83 -18.09
CA ASP A 87 -7.44 7.79 -17.44
C ASP A 87 -7.42 7.24 -16.02
N THR A 88 -6.30 6.68 -15.57
CA THR A 88 -6.15 6.08 -14.24
C THR A 88 -5.32 6.98 -13.33
N GLY A 89 -5.83 7.26 -12.13
CA GLY A 89 -5.10 7.99 -11.07
C GLY A 89 -3.95 7.15 -10.49
N SER A 90 -2.92 7.79 -9.93
CA SER A 90 -1.72 7.08 -9.41
C SER A 90 -2.03 6.07 -8.29
N ARG A 91 -2.99 6.37 -7.42
CA ARG A 91 -3.39 5.45 -6.33
C ARG A 91 -4.16 4.20 -6.81
N PHE A 92 -4.62 4.21 -8.06
CA PHE A 92 -5.32 3.10 -8.74
C PHE A 92 -4.45 2.45 -9.84
N SER A 93 -3.16 2.77 -9.92
CA SER A 93 -2.31 2.33 -11.05
C SER A 93 -1.47 1.09 -10.76
N ALA A 94 -1.75 0.35 -9.68
CA ALA A 94 -0.98 -0.83 -9.27
C ALA A 94 -0.95 -1.92 -10.34
N PHE A 95 -2.08 -2.11 -11.05
CA PHE A 95 -2.20 -3.06 -12.17
C PHE A 95 -1.78 -2.51 -13.54
N SER A 96 -1.08 -1.37 -13.58
CA SER A 96 -0.46 -0.84 -14.80
C SER A 96 1.04 -1.10 -14.80
N ASN A 97 1.76 -0.65 -15.83
CA ASN A 97 3.22 -0.73 -15.86
C ASN A 97 3.90 -0.06 -14.66
N VAL A 98 3.21 0.88 -13.98
CA VAL A 98 3.67 1.51 -12.74
C VAL A 98 3.95 0.49 -11.63
N GLY A 99 3.08 -0.51 -11.48
CA GLY A 99 3.25 -1.56 -10.46
C GLY A 99 3.72 -2.89 -11.04
N LEU A 100 3.17 -3.32 -12.18
CA LEU A 100 3.46 -4.62 -12.77
C LEU A 100 4.93 -4.77 -13.20
N PHE A 101 5.55 -3.74 -13.77
CA PHE A 101 6.94 -3.83 -14.20
C PHE A 101 7.91 -4.04 -13.02
N PRO A 102 7.92 -3.20 -11.96
CA PRO A 102 8.79 -3.45 -10.81
C PRO A 102 8.48 -4.76 -10.09
N MET A 103 7.21 -5.21 -10.05
CA MET A 103 6.86 -6.52 -9.49
C MET A 103 7.44 -7.68 -10.31
N ALA A 104 7.36 -7.61 -11.64
CA ALA A 104 7.95 -8.62 -12.52
C ALA A 104 9.47 -8.68 -12.38
N VAL A 105 10.14 -7.52 -12.25
CA VAL A 105 11.59 -7.46 -11.98
C VAL A 105 11.94 -8.08 -10.63
N ALA A 106 11.08 -7.97 -9.62
CA ALA A 106 11.24 -8.60 -8.32
C ALA A 106 10.98 -10.14 -8.34
N GLY A 107 10.59 -10.71 -9.48
CA GLY A 107 10.29 -12.13 -9.62
C GLY A 107 8.87 -12.53 -9.18
N ILE A 108 7.98 -11.57 -8.98
CA ILE A 108 6.58 -11.82 -8.64
C ILE A 108 5.83 -12.30 -9.89
N ASP A 109 5.00 -13.33 -9.75
CA ASP A 109 4.08 -13.77 -10.82
C ASP A 109 2.96 -12.74 -11.01
N ILE A 110 3.23 -11.75 -11.85
CA ILE A 110 2.25 -10.70 -12.19
C ILE A 110 1.04 -11.24 -12.95
N THR A 111 1.12 -12.42 -13.57
CA THR A 111 -0.04 -13.05 -14.21
C THR A 111 -1.00 -13.58 -13.15
N ALA A 112 -0.48 -14.27 -12.13
CA ALA A 112 -1.26 -14.71 -10.98
C ALA A 112 -1.88 -13.54 -10.21
N LEU A 113 -1.15 -12.43 -10.08
CA LEU A 113 -1.63 -11.19 -9.45
C LEU A 113 -2.84 -10.61 -10.21
N VAL A 114 -2.69 -10.39 -11.52
CA VAL A 114 -3.78 -9.86 -12.36
C VAL A 114 -4.96 -10.84 -12.41
N HIS A 115 -4.70 -12.15 -12.42
CA HIS A 115 -5.74 -13.15 -12.39
C HIS A 115 -6.61 -13.04 -11.13
N GLY A 116 -6.01 -12.88 -9.95
CA GLY A 116 -6.76 -12.65 -8.70
C GLY A 116 -7.63 -11.39 -8.75
N ALA A 117 -7.06 -10.28 -9.26
CA ALA A 117 -7.81 -9.04 -9.44
C ALA A 117 -9.02 -9.23 -10.38
N MET A 118 -8.85 -9.98 -11.47
CA MET A 118 -9.93 -10.30 -12.40
C MET A 118 -11.01 -11.19 -11.77
N GLN A 119 -10.63 -12.18 -10.96
CA GLN A 119 -11.58 -13.02 -10.22
C GLN A 119 -12.43 -12.19 -9.26
N MET A 120 -11.78 -11.34 -8.45
CA MET A 120 -12.47 -10.44 -7.55
C MET A 120 -13.38 -9.47 -8.31
N ARG A 121 -12.89 -8.89 -9.42
CA ARG A 121 -13.72 -8.06 -10.30
C ARG A 121 -14.98 -8.75 -10.74
N THR A 122 -14.87 -9.96 -11.29
CA THR A 122 -16.02 -10.71 -11.76
C THR A 122 -16.99 -10.97 -10.62
N ALA A 123 -16.51 -11.36 -9.44
CA ALA A 123 -17.36 -11.61 -8.28
C ALA A 123 -18.14 -10.34 -7.86
N LEU A 124 -17.44 -9.21 -7.67
CA LEU A 124 -18.03 -7.96 -7.20
C LEU A 124 -18.93 -7.28 -8.23
N GLN A 125 -18.70 -7.49 -9.54
CA GLN A 125 -19.56 -6.93 -10.59
C GLN A 125 -20.78 -7.80 -10.89
N THR A 126 -20.72 -9.09 -10.57
CA THR A 126 -21.83 -10.03 -10.79
C THR A 126 -22.83 -10.00 -9.64
N ASP A 127 -22.35 -9.96 -8.39
CA ASP A 127 -23.23 -9.83 -7.23
C ASP A 127 -23.54 -8.36 -6.95
N ILE A 128 -24.75 -7.92 -7.32
CA ILE A 128 -25.25 -6.56 -7.03
C ILE A 128 -26.15 -6.50 -5.79
N THR A 129 -26.14 -7.56 -4.97
CA THR A 129 -26.98 -7.67 -3.78
C THR A 129 -26.24 -7.16 -2.53
N ILE A 130 -26.93 -7.15 -1.40
CA ILE A 130 -26.33 -6.82 -0.09
C ILE A 130 -25.25 -7.83 0.36
N ASN A 131 -25.12 -8.97 -0.33
CA ASN A 131 -24.09 -9.97 -0.04
C ASN A 131 -22.74 -9.63 -0.67
N ASN A 132 -22.69 -8.63 -1.55
CA ASN A 132 -21.43 -8.15 -2.12
C ASN A 132 -20.54 -7.60 -1.00
N PRO A 133 -19.35 -8.18 -0.76
CA PRO A 133 -18.52 -7.79 0.38
C PRO A 133 -17.99 -6.36 0.26
N ALA A 134 -17.80 -5.83 -0.95
CA ALA A 134 -17.40 -4.44 -1.13
C ALA A 134 -18.55 -3.48 -0.80
N PHE A 135 -19.81 -3.85 -1.09
CA PHE A 135 -20.98 -3.08 -0.65
C PHE A 135 -21.13 -3.10 0.86
N GLN A 136 -20.95 -4.27 1.50
CA GLN A 136 -21.01 -4.40 2.96
C GLN A 136 -19.93 -3.55 3.62
N TYR A 137 -18.68 -3.69 3.21
CA TYR A 137 -17.55 -2.90 3.74
C TYR A 137 -17.78 -1.40 3.57
N ALA A 138 -18.11 -0.94 2.36
CA ALA A 138 -18.34 0.48 2.09
C ALA A 138 -19.52 1.05 2.90
N THR A 139 -20.61 0.29 3.02
CA THR A 139 -21.81 0.71 3.76
C THR A 139 -21.55 0.76 5.26
N LEU A 140 -20.91 -0.26 5.83
CA LEU A 140 -20.57 -0.31 7.26
C LEU A 140 -19.66 0.84 7.67
N ARG A 141 -18.63 1.15 6.86
CA ARG A 141 -17.73 2.27 7.13
C ARG A 141 -18.43 3.62 7.10
N ASN A 142 -19.26 3.87 6.08
CA ASN A 142 -20.05 5.10 6.01
C ASN A 142 -21.03 5.20 7.19
N PHE A 143 -21.69 4.09 7.53
CA PHE A 143 -22.57 4.04 8.70
C PHE A 143 -21.81 4.40 9.97
N LEU A 144 -20.66 3.78 10.22
CA LEU A 144 -19.83 4.04 11.40
C LEU A 144 -19.30 5.47 11.44
N LEU A 145 -18.92 6.04 10.29
CA LEU A 145 -18.55 7.45 10.16
C LEU A 145 -19.68 8.38 10.65
N HIS A 146 -20.90 8.13 10.20
CA HIS A 146 -22.09 8.88 10.66
C HIS A 146 -22.45 8.63 12.13
N HIS A 147 -21.88 7.60 12.76
CA HIS A 147 -22.05 7.27 14.18
C HIS A 147 -20.81 7.63 15.01
N GLY A 148 -20.03 8.60 14.55
CA GLY A 148 -18.95 9.22 15.34
C GLY A 148 -17.62 8.47 15.32
N LYS A 149 -17.44 7.53 14.38
CA LYS A 149 -16.11 6.98 14.10
C LYS A 149 -15.39 7.87 13.10
N ASN A 150 -14.21 8.35 13.45
CA ASN A 150 -13.41 9.26 12.63
C ASN A 150 -12.10 8.61 12.16
N ILE A 151 -11.75 7.44 12.71
CA ILE A 151 -10.51 6.74 12.40
C ILE A 151 -10.87 5.32 11.98
N GLU A 152 -10.25 4.86 10.90
CA GLU A 152 -10.26 3.45 10.54
C GLU A 152 -8.84 2.91 10.59
N VAL A 153 -8.70 1.83 11.34
CA VAL A 153 -7.46 1.09 11.46
C VAL A 153 -7.54 -0.14 10.57
N LEU A 154 -6.75 -0.22 9.51
CA LEU A 154 -6.47 -1.49 8.83
C LEU A 154 -5.41 -2.23 9.64
N ALA A 155 -5.79 -3.30 10.33
CA ALA A 155 -4.90 -4.11 11.14
C ALA A 155 -4.64 -5.47 10.47
N HIS A 156 -3.43 -6.00 10.66
CA HIS A 156 -3.06 -7.34 10.24
C HIS A 156 -1.94 -7.91 11.13
N PHE A 157 -1.89 -9.23 11.28
CA PHE A 157 -0.81 -9.91 12.00
C PHE A 157 0.38 -10.35 11.10
N GLU A 158 0.39 -9.91 9.84
CA GLU A 158 1.38 -10.31 8.82
C GLU A 158 2.26 -9.14 8.38
N PRO A 159 3.53 -9.04 8.82
CA PRO A 159 4.44 -7.93 8.45
C PRO A 159 4.68 -7.80 6.93
N GLN A 160 4.42 -8.85 6.16
CA GLN A 160 4.47 -8.81 4.69
C GLN A 160 3.45 -7.82 4.09
N LEU A 161 2.40 -7.47 4.84
CA LEU A 161 1.36 -6.53 4.44
C LEU A 161 1.66 -5.06 4.79
N ASP A 162 2.79 -4.73 5.42
CA ASP A 162 3.10 -3.34 5.83
C ASP A 162 2.98 -2.32 4.68
N TYR A 163 3.56 -2.63 3.52
CA TYR A 163 3.49 -1.74 2.35
C TYR A 163 2.13 -1.79 1.65
N PHE A 164 1.42 -2.90 1.79
CA PHE A 164 0.02 -2.98 1.37
C PHE A 164 -0.84 -2.04 2.22
N GLY A 165 -0.65 -2.01 3.55
CA GLY A 165 -1.29 -1.07 4.46
C GLY A 165 -1.01 0.39 4.08
N ARG A 166 0.24 0.73 3.72
CA ARG A 166 0.58 2.08 3.22
C ARG A 166 -0.14 2.44 1.91
N TRP A 167 -0.25 1.50 0.99
CA TRP A 167 -1.02 1.68 -0.24
C TRP A 167 -2.51 1.91 0.09
N TRP A 168 -3.08 1.10 0.97
CA TRP A 168 -4.47 1.23 1.42
C TRP A 168 -4.72 2.59 2.09
N THR A 169 -3.80 3.06 2.95
CA THR A 169 -3.87 4.40 3.54
C THR A 169 -3.96 5.48 2.48
N GLN A 170 -3.09 5.44 1.46
CA GLN A 170 -3.16 6.41 0.36
C GLN A 170 -4.46 6.31 -0.42
N LEU A 171 -4.90 5.08 -0.72
CA LEU A 171 -6.11 4.82 -1.49
C LEU A 171 -7.32 5.48 -0.84
N PHE A 172 -7.56 5.25 0.45
CA PHE A 172 -8.71 5.80 1.16
C PHE A 172 -8.52 7.29 1.49
N ALA A 173 -7.35 7.71 1.97
CA ALA A 173 -7.12 9.11 2.38
C ALA A 173 -7.31 10.10 1.23
N GLU A 174 -6.70 9.84 0.06
CA GLU A 174 -6.81 10.75 -1.08
C GLU A 174 -8.18 10.65 -1.77
N SER A 175 -8.86 9.51 -1.68
CA SER A 175 -10.17 9.32 -2.32
C SER A 175 -11.30 9.94 -1.50
N GLU A 176 -11.31 9.75 -0.19
CA GLU A 176 -12.42 10.16 0.70
C GLU A 176 -12.16 11.43 1.50
N GLY A 177 -10.88 11.80 1.74
CA GLY A 177 -10.48 12.96 2.56
C GLY A 177 -10.75 14.32 1.89
N LYS A 178 -12.03 14.64 1.69
CA LYS A 178 -12.51 15.83 0.97
C LYS A 178 -13.67 16.48 1.71
N GLN A 179 -13.82 17.79 1.51
CA GLN A 179 -14.95 18.55 2.08
C GLN A 179 -15.08 18.41 3.61
N CYS A 180 -13.94 18.29 4.32
CA CYS A 180 -13.88 18.05 5.76
C CYS A 180 -14.60 16.76 6.23
N SER A 181 -14.66 15.75 5.36
CA SER A 181 -15.23 14.44 5.62
C SER A 181 -14.22 13.32 5.32
N GLY A 182 -14.63 12.08 5.57
CA GLY A 182 -13.85 10.87 5.40
C GLY A 182 -13.29 10.33 6.71
N LEU A 183 -13.13 9.01 6.78
CA LEU A 183 -12.39 8.37 7.86
C LEU A 183 -10.90 8.68 7.70
N PHE A 184 -10.20 8.93 8.80
CA PHE A 184 -8.74 9.00 8.80
C PHE A 184 -8.18 7.57 8.78
N PRO A 185 -7.56 7.13 7.68
CA PRO A 185 -7.09 5.75 7.57
C PRO A 185 -5.70 5.61 8.17
N VAL A 186 -5.51 4.59 9.00
CA VAL A 186 -4.22 4.20 9.59
C VAL A 186 -4.04 2.71 9.36
N ALA A 187 -2.86 2.28 8.94
CA ALA A 187 -2.50 0.87 8.91
C ALA A 187 -1.59 0.54 10.09
N LEU A 188 -1.87 -0.57 10.78
CA LEU A 188 -1.10 -1.06 11.94
C LEU A 188 -0.71 -2.52 11.75
N THR A 189 0.49 -2.86 12.22
CA THR A 189 1.02 -4.22 12.14
C THR A 189 1.01 -4.84 13.53
N TYR A 190 0.14 -5.81 13.74
CA TYR A 190 0.06 -6.56 14.99
C TYR A 190 0.97 -7.80 14.94
N SER A 191 1.45 -8.31 16.08
CA SER A 191 1.25 -7.78 17.44
C SER A 191 2.16 -6.59 17.80
N GLU A 192 3.09 -6.17 16.93
CA GLU A 192 4.07 -5.11 17.23
C GLU A 192 3.39 -3.82 17.72
N ASP A 193 2.40 -3.32 16.97
CA ASP A 193 1.70 -2.08 17.31
C ASP A 193 0.75 -2.19 18.50
N LEU A 194 0.42 -3.41 18.95
CA LEU A 194 -0.28 -3.58 20.24
C LEU A 194 0.58 -3.08 21.41
N HIS A 195 1.91 -3.09 21.25
CA HIS A 195 2.87 -2.59 22.24
C HIS A 195 3.20 -1.09 22.07
N SER A 196 2.59 -0.41 21.11
CA SER A 196 2.76 1.03 20.88
C SER A 196 1.44 1.78 21.10
N VAL A 197 0.39 1.39 20.36
CA VAL A 197 -0.91 2.05 20.31
C VAL A 197 -2.05 1.19 20.86
N GLY A 198 -1.80 -0.10 21.16
CA GLY A 198 -2.83 -1.02 21.69
C GLY A 198 -3.57 -0.48 22.92
N GLN A 199 -2.87 0.20 23.83
CA GLN A 199 -3.49 0.88 24.98
C GLN A 199 -4.52 1.95 24.57
N TYR A 200 -4.23 2.72 23.51
CA TYR A 200 -5.17 3.72 23.00
C TYR A 200 -6.37 3.05 22.32
N ILE A 201 -6.16 1.94 21.61
CA ILE A 201 -7.26 1.21 20.98
C ILE A 201 -8.19 0.64 22.06
N GLN A 202 -7.60 -0.04 23.04
CA GLN A 202 -8.33 -0.69 24.12
C GLN A 202 -9.06 0.27 25.06
N GLN A 203 -8.55 1.48 25.35
CA GLN A 203 -9.12 2.37 26.39
C GLN A 203 -9.14 3.87 26.03
N GLY A 204 -8.71 4.25 24.84
CA GLY A 204 -8.75 5.62 24.36
C GLY A 204 -10.13 6.08 23.90
N GLN A 205 -10.16 7.12 23.07
CA GLN A 205 -11.42 7.67 22.56
C GLN A 205 -12.10 6.66 21.63
N ARG A 206 -13.42 6.47 21.80
CA ARG A 206 -14.25 5.52 21.03
C ARG A 206 -14.63 6.02 19.64
N GLN A 207 -13.66 6.62 18.95
CA GLN A 207 -13.79 7.19 17.62
C GLN A 207 -13.18 6.32 16.52
N LEU A 208 -12.66 5.14 16.84
CA LEU A 208 -12.07 4.25 15.86
C LEU A 208 -12.95 3.03 15.59
N LEU A 209 -12.80 2.49 14.38
CA LEU A 209 -13.15 1.13 13.99
C LEU A 209 -11.89 0.41 13.49
N GLU A 210 -11.88 -0.91 13.57
CA GLU A 210 -10.83 -1.75 12.99
C GLU A 210 -11.37 -2.55 11.81
N THR A 211 -10.59 -2.63 10.75
CA THR A 211 -10.74 -3.59 9.66
C THR A 211 -9.57 -4.56 9.79
N MET A 212 -9.84 -5.78 10.26
CA MET A 212 -8.84 -6.82 10.47
C MET A 212 -8.70 -7.67 9.20
N VAL A 213 -7.50 -7.69 8.62
CA VAL A 213 -7.16 -8.61 7.52
C VAL A 213 -6.65 -9.91 8.13
N ILE A 214 -7.48 -10.95 8.03
CA ILE A 214 -7.24 -12.26 8.64
C ILE A 214 -6.79 -13.23 7.56
N ILE A 215 -5.66 -13.91 7.81
CA ILE A 215 -5.21 -15.02 6.97
C ILE A 215 -5.70 -16.32 7.62
N ASP A 216 -6.38 -17.17 6.84
CA ASP A 216 -6.99 -18.39 7.37
C ASP A 216 -5.99 -19.55 7.47
N GLN A 217 -5.06 -19.65 6.52
CA GLN A 217 -4.05 -20.72 6.45
C GLN A 217 -2.62 -20.17 6.27
N PRO A 218 -1.63 -20.70 7.01
CA PRO A 218 -0.24 -20.30 6.87
C PRO A 218 0.40 -20.94 5.63
N GLN A 219 1.36 -20.23 5.02
CA GLN A 219 2.22 -20.83 4.00
C GLN A 219 3.33 -21.71 4.59
N THR A 220 3.74 -21.42 5.83
CA THR A 220 4.78 -22.13 6.56
C THR A 220 4.57 -21.95 8.06
N ASP A 221 5.09 -22.88 8.86
CA ASP A 221 4.98 -22.81 10.31
C ASP A 221 6.30 -23.23 10.97
N LEU A 222 6.53 -22.73 12.18
CA LEU A 222 7.69 -23.02 13.00
C LEU A 222 7.24 -23.45 14.38
N THR A 223 7.53 -24.71 14.74
CA THR A 223 7.19 -25.24 16.06
C THR A 223 8.20 -24.81 17.11
N ILE A 224 7.72 -24.24 18.21
CA ILE A 224 8.53 -23.85 19.37
C ILE A 224 9.10 -25.10 20.05
N GLN A 225 10.43 -25.10 20.21
CA GLN A 225 11.17 -26.17 20.85
C GLN A 225 11.51 -25.80 22.29
N LEU A 226 11.74 -26.83 23.11
CA LEU A 226 12.24 -26.68 24.47
C LEU A 226 13.53 -25.85 24.48
N SER A 227 13.54 -24.74 25.22
CA SER A 227 14.70 -23.85 25.34
C SER A 227 15.78 -24.39 26.28
N GLY A 228 15.40 -25.26 27.22
CA GLY A 228 16.28 -25.81 28.26
C GLY A 228 16.61 -24.80 29.37
N VAL A 229 15.93 -23.66 29.41
CA VAL A 229 16.05 -22.64 30.46
C VAL A 229 14.70 -22.42 31.15
N ASN A 230 14.71 -22.01 32.42
CA ASN A 230 13.48 -21.68 33.14
C ASN A 230 13.13 -20.21 32.92
N ASP A 231 12.28 -19.94 31.93
CA ASP A 231 11.82 -18.61 31.52
C ASP A 231 10.30 -18.42 31.68
N ASP A 232 9.62 -19.38 32.32
CA ASP A 232 8.16 -19.46 32.47
C ASP A 232 7.37 -19.55 31.13
N LEU A 233 8.04 -19.85 30.01
CA LEU A 233 7.43 -19.96 28.68
C LEU A 233 7.28 -21.40 28.18
N ASP A 234 7.52 -22.40 29.03
CA ASP A 234 7.44 -23.82 28.66
C ASP A 234 6.05 -24.26 28.16
N PHE A 235 4.99 -23.50 28.47
CA PHE A 235 3.64 -23.74 27.95
C PHE A 235 3.51 -23.49 26.44
N LEU A 236 4.49 -22.81 25.82
CA LEU A 236 4.57 -22.62 24.37
C LEU A 236 5.20 -23.81 23.65
N ASN A 237 5.90 -24.70 24.36
CA ASN A 237 6.61 -25.82 23.76
C ASN A 237 5.65 -26.74 23.00
N GLY A 238 6.01 -27.06 21.75
CA GLY A 238 5.19 -27.89 20.86
C GLY A 238 4.08 -27.15 20.12
N LEU A 239 3.83 -25.87 20.43
CA LEU A 239 2.93 -25.03 19.64
C LEU A 239 3.63 -24.53 18.37
N GLY A 240 2.84 -24.42 17.28
CA GLY A 240 3.25 -23.72 16.08
C GLY A 240 3.22 -22.20 16.29
N LEU A 241 4.15 -21.47 15.70
CA LEU A 241 4.16 -20.01 15.74
C LEU A 241 2.89 -19.45 15.10
N TRP A 242 2.38 -20.07 14.04
CA TRP A 242 1.09 -19.73 13.45
C TRP A 242 -0.05 -19.84 14.48
N GLN A 243 -0.11 -20.95 15.23
CA GLN A 243 -1.13 -21.15 16.25
C GLN A 243 -1.06 -20.09 17.35
N ILE A 244 0.15 -19.75 17.81
CA ILE A 244 0.36 -18.67 18.80
C ILE A 244 -0.16 -17.34 18.24
N ASN A 245 0.16 -17.03 16.98
CA ASN A 245 -0.27 -15.81 16.31
C ASN A 245 -1.79 -15.73 16.19
N LYS A 246 -2.45 -16.82 15.79
CA LYS A 246 -3.92 -16.91 15.70
C LYS A 246 -4.60 -16.73 17.05
N ILE A 247 -4.06 -17.32 18.12
CA ILE A 247 -4.57 -17.11 19.48
C ILE A 247 -4.45 -15.63 19.89
N ALA A 248 -3.33 -14.98 19.56
CA ALA A 248 -3.15 -13.56 19.85
C ALA A 248 -4.10 -12.67 19.03
N GLU A 249 -4.32 -12.99 17.76
CA GLU A 249 -5.28 -12.32 16.87
C GLU A 249 -6.71 -12.42 17.41
N ASP A 250 -7.20 -13.63 17.70
CA ASP A 250 -8.54 -13.87 18.22
C ASP A 250 -8.76 -13.19 19.58
N ALA A 251 -7.75 -13.25 20.46
CA ALA A 251 -7.78 -12.58 21.76
C ALA A 251 -7.84 -11.05 21.62
N THR A 252 -7.11 -10.49 20.65
CA THR A 252 -7.11 -9.05 20.36
C THR A 252 -8.46 -8.60 19.83
N ILE A 253 -9.00 -9.30 18.84
CA ILE A 253 -10.34 -9.04 18.28
C ILE A 253 -11.38 -9.04 19.40
N THR A 254 -11.37 -10.08 20.24
CA THR A 254 -12.31 -10.21 21.36
C THR A 254 -12.16 -9.05 22.36
N ALA A 255 -10.93 -8.75 22.80
CA ALA A 255 -10.68 -7.69 23.77
C ALA A 255 -11.09 -6.30 23.25
N HIS A 256 -10.84 -6.03 21.97
CA HIS A 256 -11.19 -4.77 21.33
C HIS A 256 -12.72 -4.66 21.16
N GLN A 257 -13.40 -5.71 20.71
CA GLN A 257 -14.86 -5.77 20.61
C GLN A 257 -15.55 -5.54 21.97
N GLU A 258 -15.10 -6.23 23.03
CA GLU A 258 -15.62 -6.07 24.39
C GLU A 258 -15.43 -4.65 24.94
N SER A 259 -14.41 -3.93 24.45
CA SER A 259 -14.15 -2.53 24.81
C SER A 259 -14.99 -1.51 24.03
N GLY A 260 -15.80 -1.96 23.07
CA GLY A 260 -16.68 -1.13 22.23
C GLY A 260 -16.02 -0.62 20.94
N VAL A 261 -14.96 -1.25 20.46
CA VAL A 261 -14.38 -1.01 19.13
C VAL A 261 -15.11 -1.88 18.10
N PRO A 262 -15.79 -1.30 17.09
CA PRO A 262 -16.35 -2.07 16.00
C PRO A 262 -15.23 -2.69 15.16
N ILE A 263 -15.38 -3.96 14.79
CA ILE A 263 -14.42 -4.69 13.96
C ILE A 263 -15.12 -5.21 12.70
N ILE A 264 -14.49 -5.00 11.55
CA ILE A 264 -14.82 -5.61 10.27
C ILE A 264 -13.73 -6.65 9.98
N GLU A 265 -14.12 -7.90 9.80
CA GLU A 265 -13.19 -8.99 9.50
C GLU A 265 -13.15 -9.25 7.99
N LEU A 266 -11.95 -9.27 7.42
CA LEU A 266 -11.70 -9.59 6.02
C LEU A 266 -10.82 -10.83 5.95
N HIS A 267 -11.43 -11.97 5.62
CA HIS A 267 -10.75 -13.25 5.54
C HIS A 267 -10.14 -13.48 4.16
N LEU A 268 -8.86 -13.85 4.14
CA LEU A 268 -8.15 -14.37 2.98
C LEU A 268 -7.75 -15.81 3.29
N ALA A 269 -8.06 -16.73 2.38
CA ALA A 269 -7.75 -18.15 2.57
C ALA A 269 -6.25 -18.36 2.82
N GLU A 270 -5.40 -17.75 2.00
CA GLU A 270 -3.94 -17.81 2.08
C GLU A 270 -3.32 -16.48 1.61
N LEU A 271 -2.13 -16.15 2.11
CA LEU A 271 -1.38 -14.96 1.71
C LEU A 271 -0.51 -15.25 0.47
N ASP A 272 -1.13 -15.46 -0.68
CA ASP A 272 -0.44 -15.66 -1.96
C ASP A 272 -0.62 -14.48 -2.95
N VAL A 273 0.08 -14.54 -4.07
CA VAL A 273 0.07 -13.49 -5.10
C VAL A 273 -1.33 -13.27 -5.70
N THR A 274 -2.12 -14.33 -5.88
CA THR A 274 -3.50 -14.24 -6.38
C THR A 274 -4.44 -13.62 -5.36
N SER A 275 -4.32 -14.00 -4.08
CA SER A 275 -5.05 -13.40 -2.97
C SER A 275 -4.74 -11.92 -2.81
N ILE A 276 -3.47 -11.52 -2.91
CA ILE A 276 -3.07 -10.11 -2.90
C ILE A 276 -3.70 -9.35 -4.07
N GLY A 277 -3.68 -9.92 -5.28
CA GLY A 277 -4.34 -9.32 -6.45
C GLY A 277 -5.83 -9.12 -6.25
N SER A 278 -6.50 -10.10 -5.65
CA SER A 278 -7.91 -10.01 -5.27
C SER A 278 -8.14 -8.90 -4.25
N LEU A 279 -7.28 -8.78 -3.25
CA LEU A 279 -7.38 -7.78 -2.18
C LEU A 279 -7.19 -6.35 -2.70
N PHE A 280 -6.22 -6.14 -3.60
CA PHE A 280 -6.05 -4.86 -4.30
C PHE A 280 -7.34 -4.43 -5.00
N TYR A 281 -7.91 -5.31 -5.83
CA TYR A 281 -9.14 -4.97 -6.58
C TYR A 281 -10.34 -4.76 -5.64
N PHE A 282 -10.46 -5.57 -4.59
CA PHE A 282 -11.51 -5.43 -3.57
C PHE A 282 -11.54 -4.01 -3.01
N PHE A 283 -10.40 -3.50 -2.52
CA PHE A 283 -10.36 -2.17 -1.94
C PHE A 283 -10.48 -1.04 -2.97
N GLU A 284 -9.93 -1.20 -4.18
CA GLU A 284 -10.14 -0.23 -5.28
C GLU A 284 -11.62 -0.06 -5.61
N TYR A 285 -12.37 -1.17 -5.65
CA TYR A 285 -13.81 -1.13 -5.87
C TYR A 285 -14.57 -0.59 -4.65
N ALA A 286 -14.19 -1.03 -3.45
CA ALA A 286 -14.84 -0.64 -2.20
C ALA A 286 -14.70 0.86 -1.91
N VAL A 287 -13.53 1.48 -2.15
CA VAL A 287 -13.36 2.94 -1.97
C VAL A 287 -14.20 3.72 -2.97
N PHE A 288 -14.37 3.22 -4.20
CA PHE A 288 -15.24 3.85 -5.19
C PHE A 288 -16.69 3.86 -4.72
N ILE A 289 -17.20 2.72 -4.24
CA ILE A 289 -18.56 2.62 -3.68
C ILE A 289 -18.70 3.54 -2.48
N SER A 290 -17.74 3.49 -1.55
CA SER A 290 -17.77 4.25 -0.30
C SER A 290 -17.77 5.76 -0.55
N ALA A 291 -16.90 6.27 -1.42
CA ALA A 291 -16.91 7.68 -1.81
C ALA A 291 -18.19 8.08 -2.55
N THR A 292 -18.75 7.18 -3.37
CA THR A 292 -20.03 7.42 -4.05
C THR A 292 -21.18 7.56 -3.05
N LEU A 293 -21.23 6.72 -2.01
CA LEU A 293 -22.21 6.84 -0.92
C LEU A 293 -22.06 8.18 -0.18
N ALA A 294 -20.82 8.63 0.01
CA ALA A 294 -20.51 9.93 0.61
C ALA A 294 -20.70 11.13 -0.35
N GLN A 295 -21.10 10.91 -1.61
CA GLN A 295 -21.20 11.94 -2.66
C GLN A 295 -19.88 12.71 -2.91
N ILE A 296 -18.75 12.02 -2.74
CA ILE A 296 -17.40 12.54 -2.96
C ILE A 296 -16.88 11.99 -4.29
N ASN A 297 -16.15 12.81 -5.07
CA ASN A 297 -15.41 12.32 -6.23
C ASN A 297 -14.16 11.54 -5.76
N PRO A 298 -14.08 10.21 -5.94
CA PRO A 298 -12.93 9.45 -5.46
C PRO A 298 -11.68 9.62 -6.33
N PHE A 299 -11.78 10.24 -7.51
CA PHE A 299 -10.74 10.20 -8.53
C PHE A 299 -9.90 11.49 -8.66
N ASP A 300 -10.23 12.54 -7.91
CA ASP A 300 -9.45 13.78 -7.84
C ASP A 300 -8.68 13.91 -6.50
N GLN A 301 -7.84 14.95 -6.40
CA GLN A 301 -7.06 15.27 -5.19
C GLN A 301 -6.69 16.76 -5.12
N PRO A 302 -7.65 17.70 -5.16
CA PRO A 302 -7.34 19.13 -5.27
C PRO A 302 -6.48 19.68 -4.12
N GLY A 303 -6.63 19.14 -2.91
CA GLY A 303 -5.96 19.64 -1.71
C GLY A 303 -4.43 19.56 -1.75
N VAL A 304 -3.84 18.59 -2.48
CA VAL A 304 -2.39 18.42 -2.53
C VAL A 304 -1.69 19.52 -3.34
N GLU A 305 -2.41 20.28 -4.15
CA GLU A 305 -1.80 21.34 -4.96
C GLU A 305 -1.39 22.57 -4.14
N ALA A 306 -2.03 22.80 -2.98
CA ALA A 306 -1.75 23.96 -2.14
C ALA A 306 -0.30 24.00 -1.65
N TYR A 307 0.21 22.89 -1.08
CA TYR A 307 1.61 22.84 -0.63
C TYR A 307 2.59 22.87 -1.81
N LYS A 308 2.22 22.26 -2.95
CA LYS A 308 3.07 22.25 -4.14
C LYS A 308 3.28 23.66 -4.69
N GLN A 309 2.23 24.47 -4.75
CA GLN A 309 2.33 25.86 -5.20
C GLN A 309 3.28 26.67 -4.32
N LEU A 310 3.13 26.57 -3.00
CA LEU A 310 4.01 27.25 -2.03
C LEU A 310 5.46 26.76 -2.14
N MET A 311 5.65 25.44 -2.29
CA MET A 311 6.97 24.84 -2.49
C MET A 311 7.62 25.35 -3.78
N PHE A 312 6.90 25.36 -4.90
CA PHE A 312 7.44 25.85 -6.18
C PHE A 312 7.77 27.34 -6.12
N ALA A 313 6.92 28.16 -5.50
CA ALA A 313 7.21 29.56 -5.26
C ALA A 313 8.47 29.76 -4.40
N GLY A 314 8.63 28.96 -3.34
CA GLY A 314 9.83 28.96 -2.49
C GLY A 314 11.10 28.52 -3.23
N LEU A 315 10.97 27.74 -4.30
CA LEU A 315 12.05 27.32 -5.20
C LEU A 315 12.27 28.29 -6.39
N GLY A 316 11.51 29.38 -6.47
CA GLY A 316 11.66 30.40 -7.51
C GLY A 316 11.10 30.02 -8.88
N LYS A 317 10.11 29.11 -8.93
CA LYS A 317 9.35 28.78 -10.14
C LYS A 317 8.01 29.52 -10.15
#